data_AF-A0A7T8EEM1-F1
#
_entry.id   AF-A0A7T8EEM1-F1
#
_cell.length_a   1.000
_cell.length_b   1.000
_cell.length_c   1.000
_cell.angle_alpha   90.00
_cell.angle_beta   90.00
_cell.angle_gamma   90.00
#
_symmetry.space_group_name_H-M   'P 1'
#
loop_
_entity.id
_entity.type
_entity.pdbx_description
1 polymer ?
#
loop_
_entity_poly.entity_id
_entity_poly.type
_entity_poly.pdbx_seq_one_letter_code
_entity_poly.pdbx_strand_id
1 'polypeptide(L)'
;MKTSALILTLTLSSFASATHAALTEAQQMMLDDALSAAPPTIRASVTVVDWNKNVLQQGDGSYTCFPTPPQLKGTAPMCMDGPWMEWAHAWMEKKPFQAKAIGISYMLAGDGGASNIDPYAEMETADNQWIVEGPHLMILLPDPAMLDSLPTDPAQGGPYVMWKGTPYAHIMIPVGARK
;
A
#
# COMPACT_ATOMS: atom_id res chain seq x y z
N MET A 1 50.23 -44.34 -39.74
CA MET A 1 50.02 -43.72 -38.41
C MET A 1 49.29 -42.41 -38.58
N LYS A 2 48.06 -42.31 -38.05
CA LYS A 2 47.38 -41.10 -37.53
C LYS A 2 45.91 -41.45 -37.31
N THR A 3 45.60 -41.92 -36.11
CA THR A 3 44.25 -42.16 -35.60
C THR A 3 43.75 -40.87 -34.95
N SER A 4 42.71 -40.26 -35.50
CA SER A 4 41.99 -39.15 -34.86
C SER A 4 40.78 -39.69 -34.12
N ALA A 5 40.80 -39.59 -32.80
CA ALA A 5 39.68 -39.91 -31.92
C ALA A 5 38.74 -38.69 -31.82
N LEU A 6 37.46 -38.90 -32.11
CA LEU A 6 36.40 -37.92 -31.97
C LEU A 6 35.81 -38.04 -30.55
N ILE A 7 36.00 -37.04 -29.71
CA ILE A 7 35.45 -36.99 -28.34
C ILE A 7 34.10 -36.29 -28.41
N LEU A 8 33.03 -37.05 -28.16
CA LEU A 8 31.65 -36.56 -28.08
C LEU A 8 31.37 -36.15 -26.62
N THR A 9 31.38 -34.85 -26.32
CA THR A 9 31.01 -34.30 -25.01
C THR A 9 29.50 -34.21 -24.88
N LEU A 10 28.93 -35.08 -24.05
CA LEU A 10 27.51 -35.09 -23.68
C LEU A 10 27.27 -34.03 -22.59
N THR A 11 26.69 -32.88 -22.95
CA THR A 11 26.32 -31.84 -21.97
C THR A 11 25.04 -32.24 -21.24
N LEU A 12 25.16 -32.62 -19.98
CA LEU A 12 24.05 -32.93 -19.09
C LEU A 12 23.42 -31.61 -18.60
N SER A 13 22.29 -31.21 -19.19
CA SER A 13 21.53 -30.04 -18.75
C SER A 13 20.74 -30.36 -17.48
N SER A 14 21.26 -29.95 -16.32
CA SER A 14 20.55 -30.02 -15.04
C SER A 14 19.43 -28.98 -15.00
N PHE A 15 18.17 -29.43 -15.05
CA PHE A 15 17.02 -28.61 -14.72
C PHE A 15 16.98 -28.40 -13.20
N ALA A 16 17.43 -27.24 -12.73
CA ALA A 16 17.21 -26.83 -11.35
C ALA A 16 15.76 -26.35 -11.21
N SER A 17 14.88 -27.19 -10.65
CA SER A 17 13.56 -26.76 -10.21
C SER A 17 13.73 -25.79 -9.05
N ALA A 18 13.41 -24.51 -9.27
CA ALA A 18 13.31 -23.52 -8.20
C ALA A 18 12.10 -23.86 -7.32
N THR A 19 12.34 -24.55 -6.22
CA THR A 19 11.34 -24.74 -5.15
C THR A 19 11.04 -23.38 -4.53
N HIS A 20 9.87 -22.81 -4.83
CA HIS A 20 9.36 -21.68 -4.05
C HIS A 20 9.04 -22.22 -2.65
N ALA A 21 9.77 -21.75 -1.64
CA ALA A 21 9.49 -22.10 -0.25
C ALA A 21 8.07 -21.62 0.09
N ALA A 22 7.26 -22.48 0.70
CA ALA A 22 5.95 -22.10 1.20
C ALA A 22 6.09 -21.03 2.28
N LEU A 23 5.15 -20.08 2.33
CA LEU A 23 5.09 -19.08 3.40
C LEU A 23 4.88 -19.76 4.75
N THR A 24 5.50 -19.21 5.78
CA THR A 24 5.17 -19.53 7.18
C THR A 24 3.75 -19.07 7.51
N GLU A 25 3.17 -19.60 8.59
CA GLU A 25 1.84 -19.16 9.07
C GLU A 25 1.79 -17.64 9.34
N ALA A 26 2.83 -17.09 9.96
CA ALA A 26 2.94 -15.66 10.20
C ALA A 26 2.99 -14.84 8.91
N GLN A 27 3.73 -15.31 7.90
CA GLN A 27 3.76 -14.65 6.58
C GLN A 27 2.42 -14.78 5.85
N GLN A 28 1.71 -15.89 6.01
CA GLN A 28 0.38 -16.06 5.44
C GLN A 28 -0.62 -15.08 6.06
N MET A 29 -0.58 -14.88 7.38
CA MET A 29 -1.41 -13.88 8.05
C MET A 29 -1.12 -12.46 7.55
N MET A 30 0.16 -12.11 7.33
CA MET A 30 0.54 -10.82 6.74
C MET A 30 0.06 -10.68 5.30
N LEU A 31 0.15 -11.75 4.51
CA LEU A 31 -0.36 -11.76 3.14
C LEU A 31 -1.87 -11.51 3.12
N ASP A 32 -2.63 -12.23 3.93
CA ASP A 32 -4.09 -12.12 4.01
C ASP A 32 -4.52 -10.72 4.48
N ASP A 33 -3.84 -10.17 5.49
CA ASP A 33 -4.08 -8.81 5.97
C ASP A 33 -3.79 -7.76 4.89
N ALA A 34 -2.65 -7.84 4.21
CA ALA A 34 -2.31 -6.93 3.11
C ALA A 34 -3.32 -6.99 1.96
N LEU A 35 -3.75 -8.20 1.57
CA LEU A 35 -4.74 -8.39 0.50
C LEU A 35 -6.14 -7.91 0.89
N SER A 36 -6.45 -7.80 2.18
CA SER A 36 -7.72 -7.26 2.65
C SER A 36 -7.90 -5.77 2.30
N ALA A 37 -6.80 -5.04 2.11
CA ALA A 37 -6.84 -3.65 1.64
C ALA A 37 -7.24 -3.52 0.17
N ALA A 38 -6.95 -4.53 -0.66
CA ALA A 38 -7.13 -4.47 -2.11
C ALA A 38 -8.54 -4.91 -2.56
N PRO A 39 -9.08 -4.28 -3.64
CA PRO A 39 -10.26 -4.78 -4.34
C PRO A 39 -10.08 -6.26 -4.73
N PRO A 40 -11.09 -7.12 -4.54
CA PRO A 40 -10.97 -8.55 -4.86
C PRO A 40 -10.49 -8.84 -6.29
N THR A 41 -10.84 -7.98 -7.24
CA THR A 41 -10.49 -8.09 -8.67
C THR A 41 -9.01 -7.90 -8.96
N ILE A 42 -8.22 -7.26 -8.09
CA ILE A 42 -6.80 -7.01 -8.33
C ILE A 42 -5.86 -7.84 -7.44
N ARG A 43 -6.39 -8.53 -6.41
CA ARG A 43 -5.60 -9.24 -5.38
C ARG A 43 -4.57 -10.22 -5.94
N ALA A 44 -4.84 -10.85 -7.08
CA ALA A 44 -3.89 -11.78 -7.71
C ALA A 44 -2.73 -11.07 -8.44
N SER A 45 -2.93 -9.82 -8.85
CA SER A 45 -1.94 -9.03 -9.62
C SER A 45 -1.09 -8.10 -8.77
N VAL A 46 -1.46 -7.86 -7.51
CA VAL A 46 -0.68 -6.97 -6.63
C VAL A 46 0.58 -7.65 -6.14
N THR A 47 1.65 -6.86 -5.98
CA THR A 47 2.81 -7.30 -5.22
C THR A 47 2.53 -7.07 -3.73
N VAL A 48 2.84 -8.04 -2.87
CA VAL A 48 2.70 -7.90 -1.42
C VAL A 48 4.07 -7.95 -0.77
N VAL A 49 4.39 -6.92 0.02
CA VAL A 49 5.67 -6.75 0.69
C VAL A 49 5.44 -6.56 2.19
N ASP A 50 6.19 -7.28 3.03
CA ASP A 50 6.17 -7.06 4.47
C ASP A 50 7.07 -5.89 4.90
N TRP A 51 6.99 -5.48 6.16
CA TRP A 51 7.79 -4.37 6.69
C TRP A 51 9.29 -4.70 6.84
N ASN A 52 9.68 -5.97 6.65
CA ASN A 52 11.08 -6.41 6.55
C ASN A 52 11.56 -6.48 5.09
N LYS A 53 10.76 -6.00 4.13
CA LYS A 53 11.03 -6.00 2.68
C LYS A 53 11.03 -7.40 2.05
N ASN A 54 10.45 -8.40 2.70
CA ASN A 54 10.23 -9.69 2.08
C ASN A 54 9.01 -9.60 1.14
N VAL A 55 9.16 -10.16 -0.06
CA VAL A 55 8.04 -10.33 -0.99
C VAL A 55 7.26 -11.56 -0.57
N LEU A 56 5.99 -11.37 -0.16
CA LEU A 56 5.07 -12.44 0.22
C LEU A 56 4.27 -12.95 -0.99
N GLN A 57 4.01 -12.07 -1.95
CA GLN A 57 3.40 -12.40 -3.23
C GLN A 57 4.00 -11.49 -4.30
N GLN A 58 4.48 -12.08 -5.40
CA GLN A 58 4.90 -11.30 -6.57
C GLN A 58 3.70 -11.07 -7.48
N GLY A 59 3.47 -9.82 -7.86
CA GLY A 59 2.45 -9.43 -8.82
C GLY A 59 3.03 -8.78 -10.08
N ASP A 60 2.19 -8.59 -11.09
CA ASP A 60 2.48 -7.92 -12.37
C ASP A 60 1.65 -6.64 -12.59
N GLY A 61 0.75 -6.32 -11.65
CA GLY A 61 -0.07 -5.13 -11.65
C GLY A 61 0.66 -3.88 -11.13
N SER A 62 -0.08 -2.77 -11.05
CA SER A 62 0.47 -1.45 -10.69
C SER A 62 0.46 -1.14 -9.18
N TYR A 63 0.03 -2.09 -8.35
CA TYR A 63 -0.18 -1.88 -6.93
C TYR A 63 0.77 -2.73 -6.08
N THR A 64 1.25 -2.14 -5.00
CA THR A 64 1.97 -2.82 -3.93
C THR A 64 1.16 -2.72 -2.65
N CYS A 65 0.82 -3.86 -2.05
CA CYS A 65 0.11 -3.91 -0.78
C CYS A 65 1.05 -4.23 0.39
N PHE A 66 0.74 -3.66 1.53
CA PHE A 66 1.45 -3.83 2.79
C PHE A 66 0.47 -4.28 3.87
N PRO A 67 0.85 -5.21 4.74
CA PRO A 67 0.05 -5.53 5.92
C PRO A 67 0.01 -4.32 6.85
N THR A 68 -0.91 -4.37 7.81
CA THR A 68 -0.99 -3.44 8.92
C THR A 68 0.40 -3.24 9.54
N PRO A 69 0.88 -1.99 9.67
CA PRO A 69 2.14 -1.72 10.35
C PRO A 69 2.16 -2.27 11.78
N PRO A 70 3.19 -3.04 12.19
CA PRO A 70 3.20 -3.76 13.47
C PRO A 70 3.18 -2.85 14.70
N GLN A 71 3.52 -1.57 14.52
CA GLN A 71 3.47 -0.55 15.57
C GLN A 71 2.06 0.01 15.83
N LEU A 72 1.12 -0.16 14.88
CA LEU A 72 -0.23 0.34 15.03
C LEU A 72 -1.09 -0.61 15.86
N LYS A 73 -1.98 -0.04 16.65
CA LYS A 73 -3.08 -0.78 17.28
C LYS A 73 -4.29 -0.75 16.33
N GLY A 74 -4.82 -1.91 16.00
CA GLY A 74 -5.95 -2.04 15.06
C GLY A 74 -5.53 -2.52 13.69
N THR A 75 -6.44 -2.43 12.72
CA THR A 75 -6.24 -2.82 11.32
C THR A 75 -5.85 -1.58 10.53
N ALA A 76 -4.84 -1.63 9.66
CA ALA A 76 -4.53 -0.56 8.72
C ALA A 76 -3.70 -1.06 7.52
N PRO A 77 -4.10 -2.15 6.83
CA PRO A 77 -3.41 -2.59 5.64
C PRO A 77 -3.71 -1.61 4.50
N MET A 78 -2.76 -1.47 3.60
CA MET A 78 -2.84 -0.49 2.52
C MET A 78 -2.34 -1.08 1.21
N CYS A 79 -2.97 -0.70 0.12
CA CYS A 79 -2.53 -1.08 -1.22
C CYS A 79 -2.36 0.14 -2.10
N MET A 80 -1.11 0.47 -2.40
CA MET A 80 -0.69 1.74 -2.98
C MET A 80 -0.24 1.56 -4.42
N ASP A 81 -0.64 2.49 -5.28
CA ASP A 81 -0.06 2.62 -6.61
C ASP A 81 1.27 3.41 -6.59
N GLY A 82 1.87 3.61 -7.77
CA GLY A 82 3.15 4.32 -7.92
C GLY A 82 3.19 5.70 -7.24
N PRO A 83 2.26 6.63 -7.56
CA PRO A 83 2.20 7.92 -6.88
C PRO A 83 2.07 7.83 -5.35
N TRP A 84 1.28 6.88 -4.83
CA TRP A 84 1.18 6.67 -3.38
C TRP A 84 2.45 6.10 -2.76
N MET A 85 3.21 5.28 -3.49
CA MET A 85 4.54 4.84 -3.05
C MET A 85 5.53 6.02 -2.95
N GLU A 86 5.52 6.95 -3.91
CA GLU A 86 6.31 8.18 -3.84
C GLU A 86 5.88 9.08 -2.67
N TRP A 87 4.57 9.21 -2.45
CA TRP A 87 3.99 9.95 -1.33
C TRP A 87 4.43 9.35 0.01
N ALA A 88 4.34 8.02 0.17
CA ALA A 88 4.66 7.33 1.41
C ALA A 88 6.14 7.50 1.75
N HIS A 89 7.02 7.38 0.75
CA HIS A 89 8.44 7.66 0.90
C HIS A 89 8.70 9.11 1.36
N ALA A 90 8.06 10.09 0.73
CA ALA A 90 8.22 11.50 1.11
C ALA A 90 7.70 11.80 2.51
N TRP A 91 6.56 11.23 2.91
CA TRP A 91 5.99 11.34 4.25
C TRP A 91 6.92 10.72 5.31
N MET A 92 7.42 9.51 5.09
CA MET A 92 8.36 8.84 5.99
C MET A 92 9.67 9.63 6.16
N GLU A 93 10.18 10.23 5.07
CA GLU A 93 11.41 11.01 5.09
C GLU A 93 11.20 12.49 5.49
N LYS A 94 9.96 12.90 5.77
CA LYS A 94 9.58 14.29 6.06
C LYS A 94 10.02 15.28 4.97
N LYS A 95 9.94 14.85 3.71
CA LYS A 95 10.29 15.66 2.53
C LYS A 95 9.03 16.25 1.88
N PRO A 96 9.14 17.42 1.22
CA PRO A 96 8.06 17.95 0.40
C PRO A 96 7.61 16.92 -0.65
N PHE A 97 6.31 16.86 -0.88
CA PHE A 97 5.70 16.02 -1.89
C PHE A 97 4.79 16.86 -2.79
N GLN A 98 4.78 16.53 -4.08
CA GLN A 98 3.79 17.00 -5.04
C GLN A 98 3.50 15.86 -6.00
N ALA A 99 2.23 15.46 -6.08
CA ALA A 99 1.83 14.41 -7.00
C ALA A 99 2.05 14.86 -8.46
N LYS A 100 2.63 13.97 -9.27
CA LYS A 100 2.83 14.22 -10.72
C LYS A 100 1.69 13.66 -11.57
N ALA A 101 0.92 12.74 -11.01
CA ALA A 101 -0.22 12.09 -11.61
C ALA A 101 -1.29 11.85 -10.52
N ILE A 102 -2.51 11.53 -10.94
CA ILE A 102 -3.52 11.05 -10.01
C ILE A 102 -3.03 9.72 -9.43
N GLY A 103 -3.08 9.60 -8.10
CA GLY A 103 -2.74 8.39 -7.36
C GLY A 103 -3.94 7.84 -6.63
N ILE A 104 -4.11 6.52 -6.59
CA ILE A 104 -5.14 5.83 -5.83
C ILE A 104 -4.48 4.82 -4.89
N SER A 105 -4.87 4.87 -3.62
CA SER A 105 -4.55 3.86 -2.61
C SER A 105 -5.84 3.27 -2.07
N TYR A 106 -5.82 1.97 -1.77
CA TYR A 106 -6.95 1.27 -1.17
C TYR A 106 -6.64 0.87 0.27
N MET A 107 -7.62 1.07 1.15
CA MET A 107 -7.63 0.61 2.55
C MET A 107 -9.00 -0.01 2.84
N LEU A 108 -9.37 -1.03 2.08
CA LEU A 108 -10.73 -1.60 2.12
C LEU A 108 -11.04 -2.41 3.39
N ALA A 109 -10.07 -2.67 4.26
CA ALA A 109 -10.29 -3.22 5.59
C ALA A 109 -10.65 -2.14 6.64
N GLY A 110 -10.50 -0.87 6.28
CA GLY A 110 -10.52 0.29 7.17
C GLY A 110 -9.19 0.52 7.88
N ASP A 111 -9.19 1.51 8.77
CA ASP A 111 -8.04 1.84 9.61
C ASP A 111 -8.38 1.79 11.11
N GLY A 112 -7.35 1.86 11.96
CA GLY A 112 -7.44 1.96 13.42
C GLY A 112 -7.52 3.41 13.92
N GLY A 113 -7.62 4.35 12.98
CA GLY A 113 -7.69 5.77 13.21
C GLY A 113 -6.43 6.55 12.88
N ALA A 114 -6.64 7.79 12.47
CA ALA A 114 -5.61 8.79 12.23
C ALA A 114 -6.13 10.19 12.57
N SER A 115 -5.22 11.12 12.83
CA SER A 115 -5.55 12.54 12.93
C SER A 115 -5.97 13.07 11.56
N ASN A 116 -7.06 13.82 11.49
CA ASN A 116 -7.49 14.44 10.24
C ASN A 116 -6.63 15.64 9.82
N ILE A 117 -5.88 16.23 10.77
CA ILE A 117 -5.21 17.52 10.58
C ILE A 117 -3.70 17.47 10.75
N ASP A 118 -3.17 16.46 11.43
CA ASP A 118 -1.75 16.30 11.72
C ASP A 118 -1.23 14.97 11.14
N PRO A 119 -0.44 15.01 10.06
CA PRO A 119 0.11 13.82 9.43
C PRO A 119 1.11 13.04 10.30
N TYR A 120 1.52 13.59 11.46
CA TYR A 120 2.51 12.98 12.35
C TYR A 120 1.96 12.71 13.74
N ALA A 121 0.66 12.87 13.98
CA ALA A 121 0.05 12.50 15.25
C ALA A 121 0.13 10.97 15.47
N GLU A 122 0.67 10.57 16.61
CA GLU A 122 0.85 9.16 16.96
C GLU A 122 -0.35 8.57 17.72
N MET A 123 -1.23 9.41 18.27
CA MET A 123 -2.38 8.99 19.08
C MET A 123 -3.50 10.02 19.06
N GLU A 124 -4.70 9.59 19.46
CA GLU A 124 -5.88 10.44 19.63
C GLU A 124 -5.66 11.52 20.69
N THR A 125 -6.06 12.75 20.35
CA THR A 125 -6.15 13.88 21.28
C THR A 125 -7.50 14.57 21.09
N ALA A 126 -7.89 15.42 22.03
CA ALA A 126 -9.18 16.12 21.97
C ALA A 126 -9.30 17.10 20.79
N ASP A 127 -8.18 17.50 20.18
CA ASP A 127 -8.07 18.57 19.20
C ASP A 127 -7.55 18.13 17.83
N ASN A 128 -7.04 16.90 17.69
CA ASN A 128 -6.46 16.43 16.43
C ASN A 128 -7.48 15.82 15.44
N GLN A 129 -8.78 15.92 15.76
CA GLN A 129 -9.86 15.39 14.93
C GLN A 129 -9.57 13.93 14.53
N TRP A 130 -9.34 13.08 15.53
CA TRP A 130 -9.10 11.66 15.31
C TRP A 130 -10.31 11.02 14.63
N ILE A 131 -10.07 10.27 13.55
CA ILE A 131 -11.10 9.61 12.77
C ILE A 131 -10.67 8.17 12.58
N VAL A 132 -11.56 7.24 12.91
CA VAL A 132 -11.47 5.82 12.53
C VAL A 132 -12.31 5.64 11.27
N GLU A 133 -11.68 5.29 10.15
CA GLU A 133 -12.39 5.05 8.90
C GLU A 133 -12.73 3.58 8.67
N GLY A 134 -13.89 3.38 8.05
CA GLY A 134 -14.27 2.08 7.50
C GLY A 134 -13.53 1.80 6.18
N PRO A 135 -14.03 0.86 5.36
CA PRO A 135 -13.50 0.66 4.01
C PRO A 135 -13.47 1.98 3.22
N HIS A 136 -12.30 2.36 2.74
CA HIS A 136 -12.11 3.59 1.97
C HIS A 136 -11.00 3.45 0.93
N LEU A 137 -10.94 4.42 0.02
CA LEU A 137 -9.81 4.64 -0.87
C LEU A 137 -9.34 6.09 -0.73
N MET A 138 -8.09 6.32 -1.06
CA MET A 138 -7.44 7.63 -0.96
C MET A 138 -6.95 8.10 -2.32
N ILE A 139 -7.17 9.37 -2.64
CA ILE A 139 -6.80 9.95 -3.94
C ILE A 139 -5.81 11.10 -3.77
N LEU A 140 -4.70 11.02 -4.50
CA LEU A 140 -3.78 12.13 -4.74
C LEU A 140 -4.17 12.85 -6.01
N LEU A 141 -4.11 14.18 -5.98
CA LEU A 141 -4.32 15.02 -7.15
C LEU A 141 -3.05 15.85 -7.43
N PRO A 142 -2.64 16.01 -8.71
CA PRO A 142 -1.47 16.82 -9.05
C PRO A 142 -1.59 18.31 -8.72
N ASP A 143 -2.82 18.83 -8.80
CA ASP A 143 -3.14 20.22 -8.50
C ASP A 143 -3.86 20.31 -7.14
N PRO A 144 -3.19 20.86 -6.10
CA PRO A 144 -3.79 21.04 -4.79
C PRO A 144 -5.03 21.95 -4.80
N ALA A 145 -5.17 22.86 -5.77
CA ALA A 145 -6.34 23.73 -5.85
C ALA A 145 -7.64 22.93 -6.09
N MET A 146 -7.55 21.72 -6.64
CA MET A 146 -8.72 20.84 -6.78
C MET A 146 -9.25 20.33 -5.43
N LEU A 147 -8.49 20.44 -4.34
CA LEU A 147 -8.93 20.08 -2.99
C LEU A 147 -9.76 21.19 -2.33
N ASP A 148 -9.79 22.39 -2.90
CA ASP A 148 -10.44 23.55 -2.26
C ASP A 148 -11.98 23.44 -2.23
N SER A 149 -12.56 22.76 -3.21
CA SER A 149 -14.01 22.53 -3.29
C SER A 149 -14.52 21.39 -2.40
N LEU A 150 -13.63 20.63 -1.77
CA LEU A 150 -14.00 19.48 -0.94
C LEU A 150 -14.02 19.88 0.55
N PRO A 151 -14.97 19.31 1.34
CA PRO A 151 -14.99 19.53 2.77
C PRO A 151 -13.80 18.86 3.44
N THR A 152 -13.47 19.27 4.66
CA THR A 152 -12.51 18.54 5.54
C THR A 152 -13.23 17.74 6.62
N ASP A 153 -14.54 17.93 6.78
CA ASP A 153 -15.35 17.26 7.80
C ASP A 153 -15.80 15.88 7.29
N PRO A 154 -15.31 14.78 7.87
CA PRO A 154 -15.73 13.43 7.50
C PRO A 154 -17.23 13.18 7.74
N ALA A 155 -17.88 13.88 8.68
CA ALA A 155 -19.27 13.65 9.04
C ALA A 155 -20.27 13.98 7.92
N GLN A 156 -19.84 14.68 6.88
CA GLN A 156 -20.66 14.99 5.71
C GLN A 156 -20.93 13.77 4.80
N GLY A 157 -20.32 12.61 5.08
CA GLY A 157 -20.65 11.32 4.47
C GLY A 157 -20.16 11.13 3.02
N GLY A 158 -19.57 12.16 2.42
CA GLY A 158 -18.95 12.12 1.09
C GLY A 158 -17.42 12.20 1.16
N PRO A 159 -16.77 12.36 0.00
CA PRO A 159 -15.34 12.63 -0.08
C PRO A 159 -14.94 13.85 0.74
N TYR A 160 -13.83 13.76 1.47
CA TYR A 160 -13.28 14.86 2.25
C TYR A 160 -11.76 14.93 2.12
N VAL A 161 -11.16 16.07 2.45
CA VAL A 161 -9.71 16.27 2.42
C VAL A 161 -9.14 16.03 3.80
N MET A 162 -8.24 15.06 3.91
CA MET A 162 -7.41 14.84 5.08
C MET A 162 -6.10 15.64 4.94
N TRP A 163 -5.59 16.16 6.06
CA TRP A 163 -4.34 16.93 6.16
C TRP A 163 -4.27 18.17 5.25
N LYS A 164 -5.42 18.82 5.03
CA LYS A 164 -5.52 20.03 4.20
C LYS A 164 -4.50 21.08 4.64
N GLY A 165 -3.81 21.68 3.67
CA GLY A 165 -2.78 22.69 3.91
C GLY A 165 -1.36 22.12 4.15
N THR A 166 -1.20 20.79 4.18
CA THR A 166 0.11 20.14 4.22
C THR A 166 0.52 19.62 2.84
N PRO A 167 1.82 19.32 2.60
CA PRO A 167 2.27 18.65 1.37
C PRO A 167 1.71 17.23 1.17
N TYR A 168 1.04 16.67 2.18
CA TYR A 168 0.54 15.30 2.19
C TYR A 168 -0.99 15.21 2.08
N ALA A 169 -1.65 16.34 1.83
CA ALA A 169 -3.09 16.41 1.69
C ALA A 169 -3.60 15.45 0.60
N HIS A 170 -4.67 14.73 0.91
CA HIS A 170 -5.26 13.74 0.01
C HIS A 170 -6.77 13.66 0.24
N ILE A 171 -7.48 13.15 -0.75
CA ILE A 171 -8.93 12.94 -0.66
C ILE A 171 -9.15 11.57 -0.04
N MET A 172 -9.94 11.53 1.03
CA MET A 172 -10.51 10.31 1.60
C MET A 172 -11.87 10.06 0.95
N ILE A 173 -12.09 8.85 0.44
CA ILE A 173 -13.37 8.44 -0.16
C ILE A 173 -13.88 7.19 0.58
N PRO A 174 -14.81 7.37 1.53
CA PRO A 174 -15.47 6.25 2.18
C PRO A 174 -16.28 5.43 1.16
N VAL A 175 -16.14 4.10 1.22
CA VAL A 175 -16.91 3.15 0.38
C VAL A 175 -17.69 2.13 1.22
N GLY A 176 -17.66 2.30 2.55
CA GLY A 176 -18.41 1.51 3.52
C GLY A 176 -18.72 2.33 4.77
N ALA A 177 -19.44 1.74 5.71
CA ALA A 177 -19.72 2.38 6.99
C ALA A 177 -18.45 2.50 7.84
N ARG A 178 -18.31 3.63 8.55
CA ARG A 178 -17.35 3.78 9.65
C ARG A 178 -17.70 2.82 10.78
N LYS A 179 -16.67 2.33 11.47
CA LYS A 179 -16.81 1.44 12.62
C LYS A 179 -16.95 2.22 13.92
#